data_AF-A0A370LVL1-F1
#
_entry.id   AF-A0A370LVL1-F1
#
_cell.length_a   1.000
_cell.length_b   1.000
_cell.length_c   1.000
_cell.angle_alpha   90.00
_cell.angle_beta   90.00
_cell.angle_gamma   90.00
#
_symmetry.space_group_name_H-M   'P 1'
#
loop_
_entity.id
_entity.type
_entity.pdbx_description
1 polymer ?
#
loop_
_entity_poly.entity_id
_entity_poly.type
_entity_poly.pdbx_seq_one_letter_code
_entity_poly.pdbx_strand_id
1 'polypeptide(L)'
;MDAPVDDTYHLIIRTKNSDDLPDVENYIRDLDRKGFFRDLIKQGKLTVEEVQKLPFAKMCEIFFRREHQTLKSGDIRIFKNTGDYSIYFDSGE
;
A
#
# COMPACT_ATOMS: atom_id res chain seq x y z
N MET A 1 13.11 12.80 -24.34
CA MET A 1 11.78 12.84 -23.71
C MET A 1 11.89 12.01 -22.46
N ASP A 2 11.80 12.66 -21.30
CA ASP A 2 11.82 12.03 -19.98
C ASP A 2 10.76 10.92 -19.95
N ALA A 3 11.16 9.69 -19.63
CA ALA A 3 10.18 8.66 -19.33
C ALA A 3 9.39 9.14 -18.09
N PRO A 4 8.05 9.21 -18.15
CA PRO A 4 7.29 9.60 -16.97
C PRO A 4 7.67 8.64 -15.84
N VAL A 5 7.92 9.20 -14.64
CA VAL A 5 7.95 8.41 -13.40
C VAL A 5 6.72 7.50 -13.48
N ASP A 6 6.93 6.19 -13.52
CA ASP A 6 5.90 5.25 -13.95
C ASP A 6 4.77 5.21 -12.91
N ASP A 7 3.81 6.11 -13.07
CA ASP A 7 2.64 6.36 -12.24
C ASP A 7 1.69 5.16 -12.18
N THR A 8 1.93 4.16 -13.03
CA THR A 8 1.09 2.98 -13.11
C THR A 8 1.31 2.01 -11.96
N TYR A 9 2.39 2.14 -11.18
CA TYR A 9 2.67 1.22 -10.07
C TYR A 9 2.21 1.76 -8.72
N HIS A 10 1.39 0.97 -8.05
CA HIS A 10 0.97 1.22 -6.67
C HIS A 10 1.54 0.16 -5.74
N LEU A 11 1.85 0.56 -4.51
CA LEU A 11 2.23 -0.40 -3.49
C LEU A 11 0.94 -1.04 -2.97
N ILE A 12 0.87 -2.36 -3.05
CA ILE A 12 -0.24 -3.15 -2.54
C ILE A 12 0.21 -3.88 -1.28
N ILE A 13 -0.61 -3.78 -0.24
CA ILE A 13 -0.45 -4.48 1.02
C ILE A 13 -1.68 -5.39 1.14
N ARG A 14 -1.46 -6.68 0.97
CA ARG A 14 -2.49 -7.71 1.05
C ARG A 14 -2.36 -8.44 2.36
N THR A 15 -3.41 -8.54 3.15
CA THR A 15 -3.37 -9.38 4.35
C THR A 15 -3.37 -10.86 3.96
N LYS A 16 -2.62 -11.68 4.70
CA LYS A 16 -2.61 -13.14 4.46
C LYS A 16 -3.89 -13.80 4.97
N ASN A 17 -4.45 -13.29 6.07
CA ASN A 17 -5.80 -13.61 6.54
C ASN A 17 -6.68 -12.37 6.53
N SER A 18 -7.96 -12.56 6.23
CA SER A 18 -8.95 -11.48 6.26
C SER A 18 -9.23 -10.98 7.68
N ASP A 19 -9.09 -11.83 8.70
CA ASP A 19 -9.20 -11.44 10.11
C ASP A 19 -8.14 -10.44 10.57
N ASP A 20 -6.97 -10.40 9.90
CA ASP A 20 -5.89 -9.45 10.21
C ASP A 20 -6.14 -8.06 9.58
N LEU A 21 -7.08 -7.94 8.64
CA LEU A 21 -7.39 -6.68 7.94
C LEU A 21 -7.68 -5.50 8.87
N PRO A 22 -8.54 -5.59 9.90
CA PRO A 22 -8.79 -4.48 10.82
C PRO A 22 -7.54 -4.04 11.59
N ASP A 23 -6.68 -4.97 12.00
CA ASP A 23 -5.41 -4.65 12.65
C ASP A 23 -4.46 -3.93 11.70
N VAL A 24 -4.27 -4.47 10.48
CA VAL A 24 -3.42 -3.86 9.45
C VAL A 24 -3.95 -2.49 9.06
N GLU A 25 -5.26 -2.32 8.90
CA GLU A 25 -5.90 -1.02 8.64
C GLU A 25 -5.57 -0.01 9.74
N ASN A 26 -5.64 -0.41 11.02
CA ASN A 26 -5.27 0.46 12.13
C ASN A 26 -3.79 0.86 12.08
N TYR A 27 -2.88 -0.05 11.72
CA TYR A 27 -1.47 0.28 11.50
C TYR A 27 -1.27 1.28 10.37
N ILE A 28 -1.91 1.05 9.21
CA ILE A 28 -1.81 1.94 8.05
C ILE A 28 -2.35 3.32 8.39
N ARG A 29 -3.47 3.40 9.12
CA ARG A 29 -4.06 4.66 9.58
C ARG A 29 -3.15 5.43 10.54
N ASP A 30 -2.48 4.75 11.46
CA ASP A 30 -1.51 5.38 12.36
C ASP A 30 -0.30 5.92 11.59
N LEU A 31 0.20 5.16 10.60
CA LEU A 31 1.30 5.58 9.73
C LEU A 31 0.93 6.77 8.83
N ASP A 32 -0.29 6.77 8.27
CA ASP A 32 -0.84 7.89 7.51
C ASP A 32 -0.94 9.15 8.37
N ARG A 33 -1.48 9.05 9.60
CA ARG A 33 -1.54 10.17 10.56
C ARG A 33 -0.17 10.73 10.90
N LYS A 34 0.85 9.87 10.94
CA LYS A 34 2.26 10.26 11.14
C LYS A 34 2.92 10.80 9.87
N GLY A 35 2.25 10.74 8.73
CA GLY A 35 2.77 11.13 7.43
C GLY A 35 3.89 10.22 6.92
N PHE A 36 3.98 8.98 7.41
CA PHE A 36 5.09 8.07 7.12
C PHE A 36 5.24 7.79 5.62
N PHE A 37 4.15 7.42 4.93
CA PHE A 37 4.19 7.15 3.49
C PHE A 37 4.52 8.40 2.68
N ARG A 38 3.96 9.55 3.06
CA ARG A 38 4.24 10.86 2.44
C ARG A 38 5.71 11.23 2.58
N ASP A 39 6.31 10.96 3.74
CA ASP A 39 7.71 11.21 4.01
C ASP A 39 8.62 10.29 3.19
N LEU A 40 8.30 8.98 3.12
CA LEU A 40 8.99 8.03 2.25
C LEU A 40 8.93 8.44 0.78
N ILE A 41 7.78 8.92 0.28
CA ILE A 41 7.63 9.41 -1.10
C ILE A 41 8.52 10.62 -1.34
N LYS A 42 8.48 11.62 -0.44
CA LYS A 42 9.33 12.82 -0.54
C LYS A 42 10.82 12.48 -0.56
N GLN A 43 11.22 11.45 0.18
CA GLN A 43 12.59 10.94 0.21
C GLN A 43 12.94 10.05 -1.00
N GLY A 44 11.97 9.67 -1.84
CA GLY A 44 12.17 8.70 -2.92
C GLY A 44 12.45 7.27 -2.42
N LYS A 45 12.04 6.95 -1.19
CA LYS A 45 12.32 5.69 -0.49
C LYS A 45 11.10 4.78 -0.33
N LEU A 46 9.96 5.11 -0.93
CA LEU A 46 8.78 4.23 -0.90
C LEU A 46 9.06 2.96 -1.71
N THR A 47 9.58 1.93 -1.02
CA THR A 47 9.89 0.60 -1.56
C THR A 47 9.21 -0.49 -0.74
N VAL A 48 9.09 -1.70 -1.32
CA VAL A 48 8.57 -2.88 -0.61
C VAL A 48 9.43 -3.18 0.62
N GLU A 49 10.75 -3.06 0.51
CA GLU A 49 11.70 -3.35 1.59
C GLU A 49 11.50 -2.44 2.80
N GLU A 50 11.28 -1.14 2.59
CA GLU A 50 11.03 -0.21 3.70
C GLU A 50 9.73 -0.55 4.44
N VAL A 51 8.70 -0.92 3.69
CA VAL A 51 7.39 -1.27 4.26
C VAL A 51 7.45 -2.65 4.92
N GLN A 52 8.28 -3.56 4.41
CA GLN A 52 8.50 -4.89 5.00
C GLN A 52 9.18 -4.85 6.37
N LYS A 53 9.83 -3.73 6.74
CA LYS A 53 10.39 -3.53 8.08
C LYS A 53 9.32 -3.25 9.15
N LEU A 54 8.08 -2.96 8.74
CA LEU A 54 7.00 -2.60 9.65
C LEU A 54 6.43 -3.84 10.35
N PRO A 55 5.90 -3.71 11.58
CA PRO A 55 5.39 -4.85 12.35
C PRO A 55 4.31 -5.65 11.62
N PHE A 56 3.41 -4.95 10.92
CA PHE A 56 2.30 -5.57 10.20
C PHE A 56 2.75 -6.36 8.96
N ALA A 57 3.96 -6.12 8.45
CA ALA A 57 4.45 -6.75 7.23
C ALA A 57 4.51 -8.28 7.33
N LYS A 58 4.70 -8.83 8.53
CA LYS A 58 4.71 -10.29 8.74
C LYS A 58 3.35 -10.93 8.43
N MET A 59 2.28 -10.19 8.70
CA MET A 59 0.87 -10.58 8.49
C MET A 59 0.40 -10.29 7.05
N CYS A 60 1.21 -9.61 6.25
CA CYS A 60 0.86 -9.15 4.92
C CYS A 60 1.82 -9.67 3.84
N GLU A 61 1.36 -9.63 2.60
CA GLU A 61 2.16 -9.66 1.39
C GLU A 61 2.23 -8.24 0.84
N ILE A 62 3.45 -7.73 0.66
CA ILE A 62 3.68 -6.36 0.19
C ILE A 62 4.38 -6.45 -1.17
N PHE A 63 3.79 -5.83 -2.19
CA PHE A 63 4.33 -5.89 -3.56
C PHE A 63 3.88 -4.68 -4.37
N PHE A 64 4.63 -4.36 -5.44
CA PHE A 64 4.19 -3.37 -6.42
C PHE A 64 3.30 -4.01 -7.47
N ARG A 65 2.23 -3.31 -7.84
CA ARG A 65 1.30 -3.76 -8.87
C ARG A 65 0.90 -2.64 -9.81
N ARG A 66 0.72 -2.97 -11.09
CA ARG A 66 0.21 -2.02 -12.08
C ARG A 66 -1.28 -1.74 -11.87
N GLU A 67 -1.71 -0.51 -12.15
CA GLU A 67 -3.08 -0.01 -11.97
C GLU A 67 -4.17 -0.88 -12.62
N HIS A 68 -3.87 -1.55 -13.75
CA HIS A 68 -4.84 -2.36 -14.50
C HIS A 68 -4.86 -3.85 -14.11
N GLN A 69 -4.21 -4.27 -13.02
CA GLN A 69 -4.28 -5.66 -12.54
C GLN A 69 -5.35 -5.86 -11.46
N THR A 70 -5.99 -7.04 -11.49
CA THR A 70 -7.10 -7.44 -10.62
C THR A 70 -6.76 -7.41 -9.13
N LEU A 71 -7.20 -6.39 -8.40
CA LEU A 71 -7.13 -6.35 -6.94
C LEU A 71 -8.03 -7.42 -6.32
N LYS A 72 -7.68 -7.89 -5.12
CA LYS A 72 -8.52 -8.78 -4.32
C LYS A 72 -9.15 -7.99 -3.18
N SER A 73 -10.33 -8.41 -2.75
CA SER A 73 -10.97 -7.86 -1.55
C SER A 73 -10.02 -7.92 -0.36
N GLY A 74 -9.87 -6.80 0.35
CA GLY A 74 -8.89 -6.62 1.42
C GLY A 74 -7.52 -6.10 0.98
N ASP A 75 -7.28 -5.88 -0.33
CA ASP A 75 -6.04 -5.27 -0.79
C ASP A 75 -5.99 -3.78 -0.40
N ILE A 76 -4.95 -3.37 0.31
CA ILE A 76 -4.70 -1.96 0.64
C ILE A 76 -3.74 -1.39 -0.41
N ARG A 77 -4.21 -0.39 -1.16
CA ARG A 77 -3.46 0.33 -2.19
C ARG A 77 -2.88 1.61 -1.60
N ILE A 78 -1.57 1.80 -1.64
CA ILE A 78 -0.90 3.07 -1.33
C ILE A 78 -0.57 3.81 -2.65
N PHE A 79 -1.03 5.05 -2.77
CA PHE A 79 -0.80 5.91 -3.93
C PHE A 79 0.57 6.56 -3.85
N LYS A 80 1.47 6.27 -4.79
CA LYS A 80 2.85 6.81 -4.77
C LYS A 80 2.93 8.33 -4.96
N ASN A 81 1.89 8.96 -5.51
CA ASN A 81 1.85 10.40 -5.73
C ASN A 81 1.50 11.20 -4.48
N THR A 82 0.56 10.68 -3.69
CA THR A 82 0.01 11.43 -2.56
C THR A 82 0.37 10.82 -1.22
N GLY A 83 0.78 9.55 -1.18
CA GLY A 83 1.01 8.79 0.04
C GLY A 83 -0.27 8.40 0.77
N ASP A 84 -1.43 8.71 0.20
CA ASP A 84 -2.72 8.25 0.70
C ASP A 84 -2.89 6.75 0.42
N TYR A 85 -3.87 6.16 1.07
CA TYR A 85 -4.23 4.78 0.87
C TYR A 85 -5.72 4.59 0.63
N SER A 86 -6.07 3.50 -0.03
CA SER A 86 -7.45 3.04 -0.18
C SER A 86 -7.50 1.54 0.00
N ILE A 87 -8.55 1.04 0.63
CA ILE A 87 -8.77 -0.38 0.85
C ILE A 87 -9.78 -0.84 -0.19
N TYR A 88 -9.36 -1.79 -1.00
CA TYR A 88 -10.21 -2.39 -2.00
C TYR A 88 -11.11 -3.41 -1.33
N PHE A 89 -12.40 -3.15 -1.34
CA PHE A 89 -13.41 -4.15 -1.05
C PHE A 89 -14.04 -4.53 -2.38
N ASP A 90 -13.98 -5.82 -2.70
CA ASP A 90 -14.75 -6.37 -3.80
C ASP A 90 -16.23 -6.16 -3.44
N SER A 91 -16.78 -5.06 -3.93
CA SER A 91 -18.21 -4.81 -3.90
C SER A 91 -18.74 -5.64 -5.06
N GLY A 92 -18.97 -6.93 -4.80
CA GLY A 92 -19.56 -7.83 -5.78
C GLY A 92 -20.88 -7.23 -6.25
N GLU A 93 -20.92 -6.78 -7.49
CA GLU A 93 -22.12 -6.72 -8.31
C GLU A 93 -22.11 -7.92 -9.27
#